data_AF-A0A7N2MT21-F1
#
_entry.id   AF-A0A7N2MT21-F1
#
_cell.length_a   1.000
_cell.length_b   1.000
_cell.length_c   1.000
_cell.angle_alpha   90.00
_cell.angle_beta   90.00
_cell.angle_gamma   90.00
#
_symmetry.space_group_name_H-M   'P 1'
#
loop_
_entity.id
_entity.type
_entity.pdbx_description
1 polymer ?
#
loop_
_entity_poly.entity_id
_entity_poly.type
_entity_poly.pdbx_seq_one_letter_code
_entity_poly.pdbx_strand_id
1 'polypeptide(L)'
;MASLDDIPTCKFSHHVFLLMLLVSCPFFHSSHAARDTISQRQSITITETVVSADAEFEVGFLRPGRNSTNQYVGIWFKKVSLQTITWVANRDYPITSSSAVLTISNDGNLVIMDGRLSYMVSNLPSYANASATLLDSGNLVLRDENSKISKDLVVVAWRNAEDPSPGVFSMELDPKGISQLLIMQEPDTLYWTSGPWDGHSFSFVPEMGSNYILNFSYTYNQEETYFTYNRQCNSTSRLVMDLSGQIQQLYWLESTQQWNLLWSEPRTQCEVYAFCGAFGCCNQQTLPFCSCIQGFEPRSSGHWELSDYTAGCARKTPLQCENNNQTTGEPDEFVMLSNVQLPVNPISFESRIIEECKSACLSNCSRTGCAFNDYNCSIWIGDLINLQHLTDDDHSARDFYVKVATPMQSPKRNKRKLWIIVVLAISLTAISSAAFIWWMWV
;
A
#
# COMPACT_ATOMS: atom_id res chain seq x y z
N MET A 1 11.14 5.62 -17.76
CA MET A 1 10.96 7.00 -18.21
C MET A 1 10.19 6.91 -19.52
N ALA A 2 8.85 7.03 -19.46
CA ALA A 2 8.05 7.10 -20.68
C ALA A 2 8.42 8.40 -21.41
N SER A 3 8.51 8.36 -22.75
CA SER A 3 8.87 9.53 -23.52
C SER A 3 7.76 10.58 -23.40
N LEU A 4 8.10 11.87 -23.48
CA LEU A 4 7.11 12.97 -23.51
C LEU A 4 6.12 12.82 -24.70
N ASP A 5 6.43 11.97 -25.68
CA ASP A 5 5.58 11.65 -26.83
C ASP A 5 4.51 10.57 -26.53
N ASP A 6 4.58 9.89 -25.38
CA ASP A 6 3.59 8.86 -24.96
C ASP A 6 2.44 9.43 -24.11
N ILE A 7 2.50 10.71 -23.76
CA ILE A 7 1.38 11.40 -23.12
C ILE A 7 0.25 11.50 -24.15
N PRO A 8 -0.99 11.08 -23.85
CA PRO A 8 -2.09 11.22 -24.79
C PRO A 8 -2.29 12.72 -25.08
N THR A 9 -1.77 13.19 -26.22
CA THR A 9 -2.14 14.48 -26.76
C THR A 9 -3.64 14.40 -26.99
N CYS A 10 -4.42 15.23 -26.31
CA CYS A 10 -5.83 15.47 -26.61
C CYS A 10 -5.91 15.82 -28.11
N LYS A 11 -6.13 14.82 -28.96
CA LYS A 11 -6.34 15.05 -30.40
C LYS A 11 -7.65 15.81 -30.47
N PHE A 12 -7.58 17.13 -30.67
CA PHE A 12 -8.69 17.88 -31.22
C PHE A 12 -9.05 17.15 -32.51
N SER A 13 -10.17 16.43 -32.48
CA SER A 13 -10.74 15.79 -33.66
C SER A 13 -11.11 16.90 -34.62
N HIS A 14 -10.18 17.30 -35.49
CA HIS A 14 -10.52 18.01 -36.70
C HIS A 14 -11.42 17.08 -37.51
N HIS A 15 -12.73 17.30 -37.42
CA HIS A 15 -13.73 16.66 -38.26
C HIS A 15 -13.40 16.95 -39.73
N VAL A 16 -12.59 16.10 -40.36
CA VAL A 16 -12.58 15.96 -41.81
C VAL A 16 -13.85 15.18 -42.15
N PHE A 17 -14.89 15.92 -42.52
CA PHE A 17 -16.18 15.38 -42.92
C PHE A 17 -16.02 14.65 -44.27
N LEU A 18 -15.62 13.37 -44.24
CA LEU A 18 -15.66 12.51 -45.42
C LEU A 18 -17.06 11.91 -45.51
N LEU A 19 -17.87 12.44 -46.43
CA LEU A 19 -19.22 11.96 -46.74
C LEU A 19 -19.14 10.54 -47.35
N MET A 20 -19.21 9.51 -46.50
CA MET A 20 -19.39 8.13 -46.95
C MET A 20 -20.89 7.84 -47.06
N LEU A 21 -21.35 7.64 -48.29
CA LEU A 21 -22.72 7.26 -48.65
C LEU A 21 -23.15 5.97 -47.92
N LEU A 22 -24.28 6.05 -47.23
CA LEU A 22 -24.95 4.97 -46.53
C LEU A 22 -25.38 3.87 -47.50
N VAL A 23 -24.79 2.68 -47.39
CA VAL A 23 -25.40 1.43 -47.85
C VAL A 23 -26.05 0.79 -46.63
N SER A 24 -27.37 0.94 -46.53
CA SER A 24 -28.19 0.35 -45.48
C SER A 24 -28.28 -1.16 -45.66
N CYS A 25 -27.53 -1.91 -44.83
CA CYS A 25 -27.76 -3.32 -44.63
C CYS A 25 -28.60 -3.49 -43.35
N PRO A 26 -29.83 -4.05 -43.41
CA PRO A 26 -30.66 -4.22 -42.23
C PRO A 26 -30.22 -5.49 -41.49
N PHE A 27 -29.02 -5.47 -40.91
CA PHE A 27 -28.72 -6.37 -39.81
C PHE A 27 -29.25 -5.72 -38.55
N PHE A 28 -30.48 -6.07 -38.16
CA PHE A 28 -30.95 -5.88 -36.79
C PHE A 28 -30.03 -6.70 -35.87
N HIS A 29 -28.89 -6.13 -35.47
CA HIS A 29 -28.26 -6.52 -34.22
C HIS A 29 -29.20 -6.07 -33.12
N SER A 30 -29.73 -7.03 -32.38
CA SER A 30 -30.44 -6.78 -31.14
C SER A 30 -29.44 -6.15 -30.16
N SER A 31 -29.30 -4.82 -30.19
CA SER A 31 -28.63 -4.09 -29.12
C SER A 31 -29.50 -4.28 -27.89
N HIS A 32 -29.17 -5.27 -27.05
CA HIS A 32 -29.73 -5.34 -25.71
C HIS A 32 -29.40 -4.00 -25.06
N ALA A 33 -30.42 -3.17 -24.83
CA ALA A 33 -30.22 -1.94 -24.09
C ALA A 33 -29.62 -2.34 -22.73
N ALA A 34 -28.46 -1.80 -22.41
CA ALA A 34 -27.83 -2.02 -21.13
C ALA A 34 -28.83 -1.62 -20.03
N ARG A 35 -29.10 -2.53 -19.10
CA ARG A 35 -29.93 -2.22 -17.94
C ARG A 35 -29.05 -1.47 -16.95
N ASP A 36 -29.30 -0.17 -16.82
CA ASP A 36 -28.59 0.76 -15.92
C ASP A 36 -29.30 0.93 -14.57
N THR A 37 -30.53 0.40 -14.45
CA THR A 37 -31.43 0.68 -13.33
C THR A 37 -31.92 -0.59 -12.63
N ILE A 38 -31.92 -0.54 -11.29
CA ILE A 38 -32.53 -1.49 -10.36
C ILE A 38 -33.79 -0.86 -9.80
N SER A 39 -34.95 -1.40 -10.16
CA SER A 39 -36.24 -0.99 -9.60
C SER A 39 -36.59 -1.80 -8.36
N GLN A 40 -37.47 -1.26 -7.51
CA GLN A 40 -38.02 -2.01 -6.39
C GLN A 40 -38.62 -3.36 -6.83
N ARG A 41 -38.41 -4.42 -6.03
CA ARG A 41 -38.76 -5.83 -6.31
C ARG A 41 -37.92 -6.52 -7.38
N GLN A 42 -36.99 -5.82 -8.02
CA GLN A 42 -35.95 -6.46 -8.81
C GLN A 42 -34.75 -6.74 -7.93
N SER A 43 -34.05 -7.83 -8.22
CA SER A 43 -32.79 -8.17 -7.58
C SER A 43 -31.75 -8.48 -8.63
N ILE A 44 -30.48 -8.24 -8.28
CA ILE A 44 -29.32 -8.68 -9.03
C ILE A 44 -28.74 -9.88 -8.28
N THR A 45 -28.68 -11.01 -8.96
CA THR A 45 -28.00 -12.22 -8.47
C THR A 45 -26.50 -12.15 -8.72
N ILE A 46 -25.74 -13.10 -8.16
CA ILE A 46 -24.27 -13.15 -8.29
C ILE A 46 -23.77 -13.21 -9.75
N THR A 47 -24.58 -13.69 -10.68
CA THR A 47 -24.23 -13.82 -12.11
C THR A 47 -24.68 -12.64 -12.95
N GLU A 48 -25.46 -11.74 -12.38
CA GLU A 48 -26.05 -10.60 -13.09
C GLU A 48 -25.29 -9.32 -12.76
N THR A 49 -25.34 -8.38 -13.70
CA THR A 49 -24.74 -7.06 -13.55
C THR A 49 -25.68 -5.98 -14.09
N VAL A 50 -25.42 -4.75 -13.67
CA VAL A 50 -26.04 -3.53 -14.18
C VAL A 50 -24.94 -2.68 -14.80
N VAL A 51 -25.21 -2.14 -15.98
CA VAL A 51 -24.21 -1.46 -16.81
C VAL A 51 -24.68 -0.04 -17.08
N SER A 52 -23.78 0.93 -16.91
CA SER A 52 -24.07 2.34 -17.20
C SER A 52 -24.44 2.54 -18.67
N ALA A 53 -25.18 3.61 -18.99
CA ALA A 53 -25.74 3.82 -20.32
C ALA A 53 -24.68 3.83 -21.46
N ASP A 54 -23.53 4.48 -21.24
CA ASP A 54 -22.40 4.53 -22.18
C ASP A 54 -21.42 3.36 -22.02
N ALA A 55 -21.79 2.37 -21.20
CA ALA A 55 -20.99 1.18 -20.90
C ALA A 55 -19.59 1.51 -20.35
N GLU A 56 -19.46 2.61 -19.60
CA GLU A 56 -18.23 3.02 -18.92
C GLU A 56 -18.00 2.19 -17.65
N PHE A 57 -19.08 2.00 -16.88
CA PHE A 57 -19.05 1.32 -15.58
C PHE A 57 -20.02 0.15 -15.53
N GLU A 58 -19.71 -0.79 -14.66
CA GLU A 58 -20.53 -1.96 -14.38
C GLU A 58 -20.55 -2.24 -12.88
N VAL A 59 -21.72 -2.61 -12.35
CA VAL A 59 -21.94 -2.98 -10.95
C VAL A 59 -22.46 -4.40 -10.85
N GLY A 60 -21.97 -5.14 -9.86
CA GLY A 60 -22.40 -6.50 -9.58
C GLY A 60 -21.58 -7.15 -8.47
N PHE A 61 -21.72 -8.47 -8.35
CA PHE A 61 -20.92 -9.24 -7.40
C PHE A 61 -19.54 -9.58 -7.98
N LEU A 62 -18.52 -9.50 -7.12
CA LEU A 62 -17.12 -9.72 -7.48
C LEU A 62 -16.36 -10.48 -6.38
N ARG A 63 -15.23 -11.09 -6.77
CA ARG A 63 -14.31 -11.81 -5.88
C ARG A 63 -12.86 -11.37 -6.17
N PRO A 64 -12.30 -10.43 -5.40
CA PRO A 64 -10.95 -9.91 -5.66
C PRO A 64 -9.86 -10.98 -5.43
N GLY A 65 -9.96 -11.72 -4.32
CA GLY A 65 -8.98 -12.75 -3.97
C GLY A 65 -9.14 -14.03 -4.78
N ARG A 66 -8.04 -14.49 -5.40
CA ARG A 66 -8.05 -15.63 -6.33
C ARG A 66 -8.47 -16.94 -5.67
N ASN A 67 -8.14 -17.12 -4.38
CA ASN A 67 -8.44 -18.33 -3.61
C ASN A 67 -9.48 -18.07 -2.49
N SER A 68 -10.19 -16.95 -2.53
CA SER A 68 -11.15 -16.57 -1.49
C SER A 68 -12.58 -16.92 -1.91
N THR A 69 -13.38 -17.37 -0.94
CA THR A 69 -14.83 -17.50 -1.10
C THR A 69 -15.57 -16.18 -0.83
N ASN A 70 -14.85 -15.16 -0.35
CA ASN A 70 -15.41 -13.86 -0.03
C ASN A 70 -15.90 -13.15 -1.29
N GLN A 71 -17.12 -12.64 -1.21
CA GLN A 71 -17.81 -11.92 -2.26
C GLN A 71 -18.19 -10.54 -1.78
N TYR A 72 -18.17 -9.63 -2.73
CA TYR A 72 -18.51 -8.24 -2.50
C TYR A 72 -19.37 -7.74 -3.64
N VAL A 73 -20.22 -6.75 -3.37
CA VAL A 73 -20.80 -5.92 -4.41
C VAL A 73 -19.82 -4.79 -4.69
N GLY A 74 -19.49 -4.56 -5.96
CA GLY A 74 -18.62 -3.47 -6.35
C GLY A 74 -18.92 -2.91 -7.72
N ILE A 75 -18.28 -1.79 -8.02
CA ILE A 75 -18.32 -1.10 -9.31
C ILE A 75 -16.93 -1.18 -9.92
N TRP A 76 -16.85 -1.44 -11.23
CA TRP A 76 -15.60 -1.48 -11.97
C TRP A 76 -15.73 -0.83 -13.35
N PHE A 77 -14.59 -0.49 -13.95
CA PHE A 77 -14.55 -0.04 -15.34
C PHE A 77 -14.86 -1.20 -16.28
N LYS A 78 -15.85 -1.04 -17.15
CA LYS A 78 -16.28 -2.10 -18.08
C LYS A 78 -15.35 -2.26 -19.28
N LYS A 79 -14.80 -1.14 -19.78
CA LYS A 79 -13.94 -1.10 -20.98
C LYS A 79 -12.48 -1.45 -20.71
N VAL A 80 -12.07 -1.52 -19.44
CA VAL A 80 -10.70 -1.84 -19.04
C VAL A 80 -10.52 -3.36 -19.01
N SER A 81 -9.53 -3.87 -19.73
CA SER A 81 -9.33 -5.32 -19.94
C SER A 81 -9.01 -6.11 -18.67
N LEU A 82 -8.35 -5.48 -17.69
CA LEU A 82 -8.16 -6.01 -16.34
C LEU A 82 -9.22 -5.44 -15.42
N GLN A 83 -9.99 -6.30 -14.73
CA GLN A 83 -11.06 -5.87 -13.83
C GLN A 83 -10.52 -4.89 -12.79
N THR A 84 -10.81 -3.61 -12.99
CA THR A 84 -10.32 -2.51 -12.15
C THR A 84 -11.49 -1.98 -11.34
N ILE A 85 -11.51 -2.36 -10.07
CA ILE A 85 -12.59 -2.04 -9.12
C ILE A 85 -12.39 -0.60 -8.62
N THR A 86 -13.46 0.20 -8.64
CA THR A 86 -13.47 1.61 -8.22
C THR A 86 -14.22 1.83 -6.90
N TRP A 87 -15.14 0.93 -6.57
CA TRP A 87 -15.94 1.03 -5.34
C TRP A 87 -16.40 -0.36 -4.88
N VAL A 88 -16.50 -0.55 -3.56
CA VAL A 88 -16.94 -1.80 -2.92
C VAL A 88 -17.92 -1.47 -1.80
N ALA A 89 -19.10 -2.09 -1.83
CA ALA A 89 -20.19 -1.82 -0.88
C ALA A 89 -19.91 -2.41 0.51
N ASN A 90 -19.72 -3.73 0.57
CA ASN A 90 -19.64 -4.50 1.81
C ASN A 90 -18.18 -4.86 2.16
N ARG A 91 -17.27 -3.89 2.00
CA ARG A 91 -15.83 -4.13 2.17
C ARG A 91 -15.44 -4.64 3.57
N ASP A 92 -16.21 -4.26 4.60
CA ASP A 92 -16.02 -4.69 5.99
C ASP A 92 -16.64 -6.06 6.31
N TYR A 93 -17.64 -6.47 5.52
CA TYR A 93 -18.46 -7.66 5.78
C TYR A 93 -18.61 -8.48 4.49
N PRO A 94 -17.60 -9.31 4.16
CA PRO A 94 -17.69 -10.20 3.01
C PRO A 94 -18.81 -11.22 3.15
N ILE A 95 -19.41 -11.58 2.03
CA ILE A 95 -20.45 -12.62 1.96
C ILE A 95 -19.86 -13.84 1.28
N THR A 96 -20.17 -15.05 1.75
CA THR A 96 -19.63 -16.30 1.19
C THR A 96 -20.66 -17.10 0.40
N SER A 97 -21.94 -16.86 0.66
CA SER A 97 -23.06 -17.54 0.03
C SER A 97 -23.17 -17.22 -1.45
N SER A 98 -23.59 -18.20 -2.26
CA SER A 98 -23.87 -18.02 -3.68
C SER A 98 -25.31 -17.56 -3.96
N SER A 99 -26.19 -17.54 -2.94
CA SER A 99 -27.58 -17.09 -3.05
C SER A 99 -27.78 -15.62 -2.65
N ALA A 100 -26.68 -14.88 -2.45
CA ALA A 100 -26.74 -13.48 -2.12
C ALA A 100 -27.32 -12.66 -3.29
N VAL A 101 -28.10 -11.64 -2.97
CA VAL A 101 -28.71 -10.74 -3.95
C VAL A 101 -28.58 -9.28 -3.53
N LEU A 102 -28.33 -8.40 -4.50
CA LEU A 102 -28.42 -6.95 -4.33
C LEU A 102 -29.82 -6.51 -4.74
N THR A 103 -30.56 -5.84 -3.84
CA THR A 103 -31.94 -5.43 -4.09
C THR A 103 -32.27 -4.13 -3.37
N ILE A 104 -33.40 -3.53 -3.73
CA ILE A 104 -34.04 -2.47 -2.95
C ILE A 104 -35.07 -3.11 -2.02
N SER A 105 -34.95 -2.89 -0.71
CA SER A 105 -35.91 -3.39 0.30
C SER A 105 -37.22 -2.59 0.30
N ASN A 106 -38.19 -3.05 1.09
CA ASN A 106 -39.53 -2.44 1.14
C ASN A 106 -39.52 -1.01 1.72
N ASP A 107 -38.51 -0.67 2.52
CA ASP A 107 -38.23 0.67 3.04
C ASP A 107 -37.49 1.55 2.01
N GLY A 108 -37.20 1.05 0.81
CA GLY A 108 -36.54 1.81 -0.25
C GLY A 108 -35.03 1.86 -0.15
N ASN A 109 -34.41 1.22 0.85
CA ASN A 109 -32.95 1.15 0.96
C ASN A 109 -32.34 0.11 0.01
N LEU A 110 -31.15 0.41 -0.49
CA LEU A 110 -30.32 -0.55 -1.20
C LEU A 110 -29.66 -1.49 -0.18
N VAL A 111 -29.87 -2.79 -0.34
CA VAL A 111 -29.41 -3.82 0.60
C VAL A 111 -28.83 -5.02 -0.14
N ILE A 112 -27.87 -5.68 0.49
CA ILE A 112 -27.41 -7.01 0.08
C ILE A 112 -28.04 -8.02 1.03
N MET A 113 -28.83 -8.95 0.48
CA MET A 113 -29.51 -9.98 1.26
C MET A 113 -28.85 -11.34 1.05
N ASP A 114 -28.63 -12.06 2.14
CA ASP A 114 -28.17 -13.46 2.14
C ASP A 114 -28.99 -14.27 3.17
N GLY A 115 -30.05 -14.92 2.69
CA GLY A 115 -30.99 -15.65 3.55
C GLY A 115 -31.69 -14.73 4.54
N ARG A 116 -31.27 -14.78 5.82
CA ARG A 116 -31.78 -13.90 6.90
C ARG A 116 -30.88 -12.69 7.18
N LEU A 117 -29.67 -12.67 6.62
CA LEU A 117 -28.74 -11.54 6.75
C LEU A 117 -29.15 -10.45 5.76
N SER A 118 -29.13 -9.21 6.23
CA SER A 118 -29.32 -8.01 5.42
C SER A 118 -28.20 -7.03 5.74
N TYR A 119 -27.39 -6.70 4.74
CA TYR A 119 -26.35 -5.69 4.82
C TYR A 119 -26.85 -4.41 4.15
N MET A 120 -26.93 -3.32 4.92
CA MET A 120 -27.39 -2.03 4.41
C MET A 120 -26.28 -1.35 3.61
N VAL A 121 -26.52 -1.07 2.33
CA VAL A 121 -25.63 -0.29 1.47
C VAL A 121 -25.98 1.20 1.56
N SER A 122 -27.27 1.51 1.68
CA SER A 122 -27.77 2.86 1.94
C SER A 122 -28.45 2.96 3.29
N ASN A 123 -28.51 4.18 3.83
CA ASN A 123 -29.31 4.51 5.00
C ASN A 123 -30.12 5.78 4.71
N LEU A 124 -31.22 5.60 3.99
CA LEU A 124 -32.14 6.64 3.61
C LEU A 124 -33.44 6.54 4.45
N PRO A 125 -34.15 7.66 4.69
CA PRO A 125 -35.51 7.64 5.23
C PRO A 125 -36.42 6.74 4.40
N SER A 126 -37.36 6.02 5.01
CA SER A 126 -38.16 5.02 4.30
C SER A 126 -38.94 5.61 3.12
N TYR A 127 -38.77 5.07 1.90
CA TYR A 127 -39.39 5.59 0.68
C TYR A 127 -40.19 4.53 -0.10
N ALA A 128 -41.33 4.96 -0.66
CA ALA A 128 -42.06 4.20 -1.67
C ALA A 128 -41.49 4.52 -3.07
N ASN A 129 -41.36 3.51 -3.94
CA ASN A 129 -40.91 3.62 -5.34
C ASN A 129 -39.44 4.03 -5.55
N ALA A 130 -38.54 3.59 -4.67
CA ALA A 130 -37.11 3.82 -4.87
C ALA A 130 -36.56 3.06 -6.10
N SER A 131 -35.59 3.69 -6.76
CA SER A 131 -34.83 3.08 -7.86
C SER A 131 -33.36 3.51 -7.78
N ALA A 132 -32.46 2.57 -8.08
CA ALA A 132 -31.02 2.82 -8.13
C ALA A 132 -30.56 2.81 -9.59
N THR A 133 -29.88 3.87 -10.04
CA THR A 133 -29.34 3.99 -11.40
C THR A 133 -27.83 4.14 -11.35
N LEU A 134 -27.11 3.35 -12.14
CA LEU A 134 -25.67 3.50 -12.35
C LEU A 134 -25.41 4.54 -13.46
N LEU A 135 -24.86 5.70 -13.08
CA LEU A 135 -24.52 6.77 -14.02
C LEU A 135 -23.18 6.51 -14.73
N ASP A 136 -22.95 7.17 -15.87
CA ASP A 136 -21.68 7.09 -16.62
C ASP A 136 -20.51 7.79 -15.92
N SER A 137 -20.78 8.50 -14.82
CA SER A 137 -19.75 8.95 -13.87
C SER A 137 -19.27 7.83 -12.94
N GLY A 138 -19.93 6.66 -12.95
CA GLY A 138 -19.71 5.56 -12.02
C GLY A 138 -20.48 5.69 -10.71
N ASN A 139 -21.25 6.78 -10.53
CA ASN A 139 -22.07 6.97 -9.33
C ASN A 139 -23.32 6.09 -9.39
N LEU A 140 -23.51 5.23 -8.38
CA LEU A 140 -24.73 4.45 -8.19
C LEU A 140 -25.70 5.27 -7.33
N VAL A 141 -26.65 5.94 -7.99
CA VAL A 141 -27.55 6.89 -7.34
C VAL A 141 -28.88 6.21 -7.03
N LEU A 142 -29.20 6.11 -5.74
CA LEU A 142 -30.55 5.81 -5.26
C LEU A 142 -31.35 7.12 -5.31
N ARG A 143 -32.29 7.23 -6.25
CA ARG A 143 -32.95 8.50 -6.56
C ARG A 143 -34.00 8.90 -5.51
N ASP A 144 -33.81 10.10 -4.96
CA ASP A 144 -34.81 11.01 -4.37
C ASP A 144 -34.50 12.42 -4.90
N GLU A 145 -35.51 13.16 -5.35
CA GLU A 145 -35.36 14.51 -5.93
C GLU A 145 -34.86 15.55 -4.90
N ASN A 146 -34.92 15.25 -3.60
CA ASN A 146 -34.60 16.19 -2.52
C ASN A 146 -33.38 15.81 -1.66
N SER A 147 -32.64 14.76 -2.01
CA SER A 147 -31.54 14.28 -1.20
C SER A 147 -30.25 15.10 -1.44
N LYS A 148 -29.87 15.90 -0.44
CA LYS A 148 -28.54 16.54 -0.39
C LYS A 148 -27.48 15.52 0.00
N ILE A 149 -26.46 15.35 -0.85
CA ILE A 149 -25.31 14.50 -0.55
C ILE A 149 -24.34 15.34 0.29
N SER A 150 -24.32 15.12 1.60
CA SER A 150 -23.29 15.68 2.48
C SER A 150 -22.78 14.56 3.37
N LYS A 151 -21.70 13.92 2.94
CA LYS A 151 -20.82 13.13 3.79
C LYS A 151 -19.38 13.43 3.38
N ASP A 152 -18.52 13.46 4.38
CA ASP A 152 -17.08 13.56 4.21
C ASP A 152 -16.59 12.35 3.40
N LEU A 153 -16.14 12.61 2.17
CA LEU A 153 -15.61 11.56 1.31
C LEU A 153 -14.16 11.28 1.71
N VAL A 154 -13.93 10.14 2.34
CA VAL A 154 -12.60 9.65 2.70
C VAL A 154 -12.20 8.52 1.75
N VAL A 155 -11.03 8.63 1.13
CA VAL A 155 -10.47 7.56 0.28
C VAL A 155 -9.58 6.67 1.15
N VAL A 156 -10.01 5.44 1.41
CA VAL A 156 -9.28 4.49 2.26
C VAL A 156 -8.70 3.37 1.42
N ALA A 157 -7.39 3.10 1.58
CA ALA A 157 -6.70 2.03 0.89
C ALA A 157 -7.36 0.67 1.18
N TRP A 158 -7.15 -0.29 0.28
CA TRP A 158 -7.47 -1.68 0.57
C TRP A 158 -6.45 -2.24 1.56
N ARG A 159 -6.78 -3.33 2.24
CA ARG A 159 -5.85 -4.01 3.12
C ARG A 159 -4.70 -4.64 2.33
N ASN A 160 -5.02 -5.30 1.21
CA ASN A 160 -4.04 -5.83 0.26
C ASN A 160 -4.70 -6.03 -1.12
N ALA A 161 -3.96 -6.60 -2.08
CA ALA A 161 -4.42 -6.77 -3.46
C ALA A 161 -5.60 -7.76 -3.61
N GLU A 162 -5.84 -8.61 -2.61
CA GLU A 162 -6.88 -9.65 -2.62
C GLU A 162 -8.02 -9.41 -1.61
N ASP A 163 -7.82 -8.50 -0.65
CA ASP A 163 -8.76 -8.16 0.43
C ASP A 163 -9.12 -6.65 0.40
N PRO A 164 -10.35 -6.29 -0.02
CA PRO A 164 -10.79 -4.90 -0.13
C PRO A 164 -11.20 -4.27 1.21
N SER A 165 -11.13 -4.99 2.33
CA SER A 165 -11.38 -4.40 3.65
C SER A 165 -10.48 -3.18 3.90
N PRO A 166 -10.86 -2.26 4.80
CA PRO A 166 -10.06 -1.08 5.10
C PRO A 166 -8.62 -1.44 5.47
N GLY A 167 -7.68 -0.84 4.74
CA GLY A 167 -6.27 -0.79 5.09
C GLY A 167 -5.99 0.35 6.07
N VAL A 168 -4.70 0.57 6.34
CA VAL A 168 -4.26 1.52 7.37
C VAL A 168 -4.10 2.96 6.86
N PHE A 169 -4.22 3.20 5.55
CA PHE A 169 -4.01 4.52 4.95
C PHE A 169 -5.30 5.12 4.44
N SER A 170 -5.50 6.41 4.70
CA SER A 170 -6.64 7.17 4.22
C SER A 170 -6.24 8.56 3.75
N MET A 171 -7.03 9.12 2.83
CA MET A 171 -6.95 10.53 2.43
C MET A 171 -8.26 11.22 2.74
N GLU A 172 -8.17 12.38 3.36
CA GLU A 172 -9.30 13.21 3.76
C GLU A 172 -9.04 14.70 3.49
N LEU A 173 -10.11 15.50 3.50
CA LEU A 173 -10.02 16.96 3.46
C LEU A 173 -9.71 17.47 4.87
N ASP A 174 -8.92 18.54 5.00
CA ASP A 174 -8.58 19.08 6.30
C ASP A 174 -9.85 19.63 7.01
N PRO A 175 -10.26 19.05 8.14
CA PRO A 175 -11.47 19.47 8.86
C PRO A 175 -11.33 20.86 9.50
N LYS A 176 -10.11 21.41 9.58
CA LYS A 176 -9.83 22.75 10.13
C LYS A 176 -10.13 23.87 9.13
N GLY A 177 -10.58 23.54 7.91
CA GLY A 177 -10.96 24.52 6.88
C GLY A 177 -9.77 25.11 6.12
N ILE A 178 -8.57 24.55 6.27
CA ILE A 178 -7.47 24.81 5.32
C ILE A 178 -7.82 24.03 4.06
N SER A 179 -7.78 24.69 2.90
CA SER A 179 -8.08 24.04 1.61
C SER A 179 -6.95 23.09 1.20
N GLN A 180 -6.78 21.97 1.91
CA GLN A 180 -5.72 20.99 1.70
C GLN A 180 -6.24 19.56 1.92
N LEU A 181 -5.52 18.60 1.35
CA LEU A 181 -5.70 17.18 1.57
C LEU A 181 -4.69 16.68 2.61
N LEU A 182 -5.15 15.76 3.45
CA LEU A 182 -4.36 15.08 4.47
C LEU A 182 -4.29 13.60 4.13
N ILE A 183 -3.10 13.00 4.28
CA ILE A 183 -2.96 11.54 4.27
C ILE A 183 -2.63 11.09 5.69
N MET A 184 -3.47 10.20 6.18
CA MET A 184 -3.46 9.66 7.53
C MET A 184 -3.03 8.20 7.49
N GLN A 185 -2.33 7.76 8.53
CA GLN A 185 -2.13 6.35 8.84
C GLN A 185 -2.77 6.02 10.19
N GLU A 186 -3.52 4.92 10.27
CA GLU A 186 -4.10 4.44 11.53
C GLU A 186 -3.02 4.30 12.63
N PRO A 187 -3.31 4.66 13.89
CA PRO A 187 -4.64 5.01 14.40
C PRO A 187 -5.07 6.47 14.23
N ASP A 188 -4.14 7.42 14.04
CA ASP A 188 -4.43 8.86 13.81
C ASP A 188 -3.15 9.65 13.47
N THR A 189 -2.24 9.06 12.70
CA THR A 189 -0.95 9.69 12.38
C THR A 189 -1.05 10.43 11.06
N LEU A 190 -1.11 11.76 11.13
CA LEU A 190 -0.89 12.62 9.96
C LEU A 190 0.57 12.50 9.53
N TYR A 191 0.82 12.09 8.29
CA TYR A 191 2.20 12.00 7.79
C TYR A 191 2.47 12.75 6.49
N TRP A 192 1.44 13.12 5.74
CA TRP A 192 1.61 13.93 4.55
C TRP A 192 0.46 14.92 4.39
N THR A 193 0.77 16.10 3.88
CA THR A 193 -0.20 17.14 3.52
C THR A 193 0.06 17.60 2.10
N SER A 194 -0.99 17.92 1.36
CA SER A 194 -0.84 18.53 0.04
C SER A 194 -0.34 19.96 0.11
N GLY A 195 -0.45 20.59 1.28
CA GLY A 195 -0.41 22.03 1.44
C GLY A 195 -1.65 22.71 0.84
N PRO A 196 -1.80 24.03 1.05
CA PRO A 196 -2.99 24.76 0.64
C PRO A 196 -3.16 24.79 -0.88
N TRP A 197 -4.43 24.80 -1.32
CA TRP A 197 -4.85 25.04 -2.69
C TRP A 197 -4.61 26.50 -3.08
N ASP A 198 -3.90 26.71 -4.19
CA ASP A 198 -3.55 28.05 -4.68
C ASP A 198 -4.46 28.56 -5.81
N GLY A 199 -5.49 27.79 -6.17
CA GLY A 199 -6.39 28.06 -7.30
C GLY A 199 -6.16 27.14 -8.51
N HIS A 200 -4.97 26.55 -8.64
CA HIS A 200 -4.59 25.68 -9.76
C HIS A 200 -4.08 24.31 -9.29
N SER A 201 -3.32 24.28 -8.20
CA SER A 201 -2.73 23.07 -7.62
C SER A 201 -2.63 23.20 -6.10
N PHE A 202 -2.37 22.08 -5.43
CA PHE A 202 -1.90 22.13 -4.05
C PHE A 202 -0.40 22.45 -4.04
N SER A 203 0.06 23.23 -3.06
CA SER A 203 1.43 23.76 -3.05
C SER A 203 2.54 22.69 -3.06
N PHE A 204 2.26 21.50 -2.52
CA PHE A 204 3.20 20.36 -2.53
C PHE A 204 2.89 19.32 -3.59
N VAL A 205 1.97 19.61 -4.53
CA VAL A 205 1.65 18.76 -5.68
C VAL A 205 1.68 19.57 -6.99
N PRO A 206 2.82 20.19 -7.34
CA PRO A 206 2.92 21.06 -8.52
C PRO A 206 2.61 20.33 -9.84
N GLU A 207 2.73 19.00 -9.89
CA GLU A 207 2.36 18.14 -11.02
C GLU A 207 0.90 18.31 -11.41
N MET A 208 0.01 18.69 -10.48
CA MET A 208 -1.41 18.94 -10.78
C MET A 208 -1.63 20.17 -11.65
N GLY A 209 -0.72 21.14 -11.68
CA GLY A 209 -0.84 22.34 -12.53
C GLY A 209 -0.84 22.04 -14.04
N SER A 210 -0.52 20.80 -14.40
CA SER A 210 -0.53 20.28 -15.77
C SER A 210 -1.95 19.92 -16.26
N ASN A 211 -2.73 20.94 -16.65
CA ASN A 211 -4.15 20.80 -17.03
C ASN A 211 -4.45 20.13 -18.38
N TYR A 212 -3.48 19.45 -19.02
CA TYR A 212 -3.66 18.92 -20.38
C TYR A 212 -4.43 17.60 -20.44
N ILE A 213 -4.49 16.81 -19.35
CA ILE A 213 -5.33 15.58 -19.27
C ILE A 213 -6.51 15.78 -18.33
N LEU A 214 -6.28 16.38 -17.16
CA LEU A 214 -7.28 16.55 -16.10
C LEU A 214 -7.33 18.01 -15.69
N ASN A 215 -8.52 18.50 -15.38
CA ASN A 215 -8.73 19.81 -14.80
C ASN A 215 -9.20 19.64 -13.36
N PHE A 216 -8.39 20.07 -12.41
CA PHE A 216 -8.64 19.94 -10.98
C PHE A 216 -9.32 21.21 -10.43
N SER A 217 -10.22 21.03 -9.47
CA SER A 217 -10.87 22.14 -8.79
C SER A 217 -11.12 21.81 -7.32
N TYR A 218 -10.95 22.81 -6.48
CA TYR A 218 -11.28 22.76 -5.07
C TYR A 218 -12.36 23.78 -4.76
N THR A 219 -13.48 23.32 -4.21
CA THR A 219 -14.60 24.16 -3.80
C THR A 219 -14.66 24.20 -2.28
N TYR A 220 -14.71 25.41 -1.72
CA TYR A 220 -14.93 25.66 -0.30
C TYR A 220 -15.95 26.77 -0.15
N ASN A 221 -17.15 26.43 0.30
CA ASN A 221 -18.20 27.38 0.62
C ASN A 221 -18.99 26.92 1.87
N GLN A 222 -20.00 27.70 2.29
CA GLN A 222 -20.78 27.40 3.50
C GLN A 222 -21.66 26.14 3.39
N GLU A 223 -21.90 25.65 2.17
CA GLU A 223 -22.77 24.52 1.89
C GLU A 223 -21.97 23.24 1.61
N GLU A 224 -20.83 23.35 0.91
CA GLU A 224 -20.06 22.22 0.40
C GLU A 224 -18.55 22.50 0.42
N THR A 225 -17.78 21.50 0.82
CA THR A 225 -16.32 21.45 0.65
C THR A 225 -15.95 20.17 -0.08
N TYR A 226 -15.33 20.29 -1.24
CA TYR A 226 -14.89 19.12 -2.01
C TYR A 226 -13.71 19.44 -2.92
N PHE A 227 -12.96 18.38 -3.20
CA PHE A 227 -11.95 18.35 -4.25
C PHE A 227 -12.47 17.44 -5.38
N THR A 228 -12.37 17.89 -6.63
CA THR A 228 -12.82 17.14 -7.79
C THR A 228 -11.94 17.39 -9.01
N TYR A 229 -12.05 16.53 -10.01
CA TYR A 229 -11.38 16.72 -11.29
C TYR A 229 -12.27 16.28 -12.45
N ASN A 230 -12.09 16.94 -13.58
CA ASN A 230 -12.77 16.62 -14.83
C ASN A 230 -11.76 16.15 -15.88
N ARG A 231 -12.16 15.16 -16.68
CA ARG A 231 -11.36 14.66 -17.81
C ARG A 231 -11.42 15.66 -18.97
N GLN A 232 -10.26 16.11 -19.46
CA GLN A 232 -10.16 16.92 -20.68
C GLN A 232 -10.02 16.04 -21.93
N CYS A 233 -9.34 14.90 -21.80
CA CYS A 233 -9.23 13.89 -22.86
C CYS A 233 -10.23 12.74 -22.62
N ASN A 234 -10.51 11.94 -23.64
CA ASN A 234 -11.36 10.74 -23.54
C ASN A 234 -10.72 9.56 -22.76
N SER A 235 -9.55 9.77 -22.15
CA SER A 235 -8.87 8.73 -21.37
C SER A 235 -9.52 8.55 -20.00
N THR A 236 -9.79 7.30 -19.64
CA THR A 236 -10.22 6.94 -18.29
C THR A 236 -9.14 7.31 -17.28
N SER A 237 -9.54 7.88 -16.15
CA SER A 237 -8.62 8.26 -15.08
C SER A 237 -9.20 7.89 -13.72
N ARG A 238 -8.33 7.67 -12.74
CA ARG A 238 -8.71 7.40 -11.35
C ARG A 238 -7.67 7.95 -10.38
N LEU A 239 -8.15 8.39 -9.23
CA LEU A 239 -7.35 8.72 -8.06
C LEU A 239 -7.52 7.56 -7.06
N VAL A 240 -6.43 6.96 -6.60
CA VAL A 240 -6.48 5.78 -5.73
C VAL A 240 -5.45 5.89 -4.61
N MET A 241 -5.89 5.60 -3.38
CA MET A 241 -4.97 5.36 -2.27
C MET A 241 -4.39 3.95 -2.45
N ASP A 242 -3.13 3.89 -2.86
CA ASP A 242 -2.42 2.64 -3.07
C ASP A 242 -2.18 1.91 -1.74
N LEU A 243 -2.02 0.58 -1.82
CA LEU A 243 -1.72 -0.27 -0.66
C LEU A 243 -0.44 0.16 0.06
N SER A 244 0.49 0.76 -0.68
CA SER A 244 1.76 1.26 -0.15
C SER A 244 1.63 2.55 0.65
N GLY A 245 0.46 3.21 0.66
CA GLY A 245 0.19 4.49 1.30
C GLY A 245 0.33 5.70 0.38
N GLN A 246 0.81 5.54 -0.85
CA GLN A 246 0.83 6.64 -1.81
C GLN A 246 -0.56 6.91 -2.40
N ILE A 247 -0.96 8.18 -2.45
CA ILE A 247 -2.05 8.59 -3.32
C ILE A 247 -1.54 8.65 -4.76
N GLN A 248 -2.25 8.03 -5.70
CA GLN A 248 -1.82 7.94 -7.10
C GLN A 248 -2.92 8.43 -8.03
N GLN A 249 -2.58 9.35 -8.94
CA GLN A 249 -3.42 9.68 -10.08
C GLN A 249 -2.96 8.86 -11.28
N LEU A 250 -3.87 8.02 -11.79
CA LEU A 250 -3.60 7.09 -12.88
C LEU A 250 -4.47 7.44 -14.10
N TYR A 251 -3.97 7.18 -15.29
CA TYR A 251 -4.76 7.20 -16.52
C TYR A 251 -4.59 5.90 -17.30
N TRP A 252 -5.67 5.47 -17.95
CA TRP A 252 -5.69 4.26 -18.77
C TRP A 252 -5.18 4.57 -20.16
N LEU A 253 -4.17 3.81 -20.60
CA LEU A 253 -3.64 3.91 -21.95
C LEU A 253 -4.06 2.69 -22.77
N GLU A 254 -4.94 2.91 -23.75
CA GLU A 254 -5.50 1.84 -24.59
C GLU A 254 -4.44 1.13 -25.43
N SER A 255 -3.39 1.82 -25.89
CA SER A 255 -2.34 1.21 -26.73
C SER A 255 -1.53 0.14 -26.00
N THR A 256 -1.36 0.29 -24.68
CA THR A 256 -0.59 -0.64 -23.85
C THR A 256 -1.48 -1.48 -22.92
N GLN A 257 -2.79 -1.19 -22.86
CA GLN A 257 -3.73 -1.82 -21.95
C GLN A 257 -3.24 -1.79 -20.49
N GLN A 258 -2.77 -0.62 -20.04
CA GLN A 258 -2.22 -0.47 -18.69
C GLN A 258 -2.59 0.88 -18.06
N TRP A 259 -2.64 0.89 -16.73
CA TRP A 259 -2.70 2.11 -15.94
C TRP A 259 -1.31 2.73 -15.88
N ASN A 260 -1.17 3.96 -16.36
CA ASN A 260 0.05 4.75 -16.23
C ASN A 260 -0.09 5.78 -15.12
N LEU A 261 1.00 5.97 -14.38
CA LEU A 261 1.09 6.97 -13.32
C LEU A 261 1.25 8.37 -13.92
N LEU A 262 0.34 9.26 -13.54
CA LEU A 262 0.45 10.69 -13.84
C LEU A 262 1.30 11.37 -12.76
N TRP A 263 0.96 11.15 -11.50
CA TRP A 263 1.70 11.59 -10.32
C TRP A 263 1.32 10.73 -9.11
N SER A 264 2.20 10.68 -8.12
CA SER A 264 1.93 10.08 -6.81
C SER A 264 2.52 10.94 -5.70
N GLU A 265 1.88 10.87 -4.53
CA GLU A 265 2.37 11.53 -3.32
C GLU A 265 2.29 10.58 -2.10
N PRO A 266 3.28 10.60 -1.18
CA PRO A 266 4.61 11.21 -1.37
C PRO A 266 5.33 10.65 -2.60
N ARG A 267 6.22 11.43 -3.20
CA ARG A 267 6.89 11.08 -4.48
C ARG A 267 7.79 9.85 -4.37
N THR A 268 8.41 9.66 -3.21
CA THR A 268 9.27 8.50 -2.95
C THR A 268 8.60 7.55 -1.98
N GLN A 269 8.89 6.26 -2.12
CA GLN A 269 8.22 5.23 -1.32
C GLN A 269 8.65 5.30 0.15
N CYS A 270 9.90 5.66 0.42
CA CYS A 270 10.42 5.77 1.78
C CYS A 270 9.92 7.00 2.56
N GLU A 271 9.35 8.01 1.88
CA GLU A 271 8.67 9.13 2.55
C GLU A 271 7.30 8.71 3.12
N VAL A 272 6.76 7.57 2.69
CA VAL A 272 5.55 7.02 3.31
C VAL A 272 5.87 6.59 4.73
N TYR A 273 5.11 7.13 5.68
CA TYR A 273 5.31 6.87 7.10
C TYR A 273 5.20 5.38 7.42
N ALA A 274 6.19 4.90 8.18
CA ALA A 274 6.28 3.51 8.63
C ALA A 274 6.18 2.45 7.50
N PHE A 275 6.57 2.79 6.27
CA PHE A 275 6.44 1.90 5.11
C PHE A 275 7.03 0.50 5.31
N CYS A 276 8.20 0.39 5.95
CA CYS A 276 8.86 -0.90 6.22
C CYS A 276 8.50 -1.53 7.58
N GLY A 277 7.55 -0.95 8.30
CA GLY A 277 7.15 -1.38 9.64
C GLY A 277 8.26 -1.22 10.69
N ALA A 278 8.01 -1.77 11.89
CA ALA A 278 8.95 -1.73 13.01
C ALA A 278 10.25 -2.51 12.72
N PHE A 279 11.40 -1.92 13.03
CA PHE A 279 12.74 -2.50 12.81
C PHE A 279 13.07 -2.86 11.35
N GLY A 280 12.25 -2.42 10.40
CA GLY A 280 12.56 -2.40 8.98
C GLY A 280 13.25 -1.08 8.60
N CYS A 281 14.14 -1.12 7.62
CA CYS A 281 14.81 0.04 7.07
C CYS A 281 14.49 0.16 5.58
N CYS A 282 14.06 1.36 5.16
CA CYS A 282 13.73 1.67 3.78
C CYS A 282 14.96 2.18 3.03
N ASN A 283 15.14 1.72 1.79
CA ASN A 283 16.16 2.25 0.89
C ASN A 283 15.54 2.47 -0.49
N GLN A 284 15.48 3.74 -0.90
CA GLN A 284 14.87 4.17 -2.16
C GLN A 284 15.62 3.66 -3.41
N GLN A 285 16.87 3.21 -3.26
CA GLN A 285 17.74 2.78 -4.36
C GLN A 285 17.76 1.26 -4.58
N THR A 286 17.13 0.47 -3.70
CA THR A 286 17.15 -1.00 -3.77
C THR A 286 15.76 -1.58 -3.99
N LEU A 287 15.67 -2.73 -4.66
CA LEU A 287 14.46 -3.54 -4.74
C LEU A 287 14.70 -4.93 -4.11
N PRO A 288 13.89 -5.37 -3.14
CA PRO A 288 12.78 -4.64 -2.50
C PRO A 288 13.28 -3.40 -1.70
N PHE A 289 12.42 -2.39 -1.55
CA PHE A 289 12.76 -1.15 -0.83
C PHE A 289 12.99 -1.39 0.66
N CYS A 290 12.34 -2.40 1.25
CA CYS A 290 12.40 -2.69 2.67
C CYS A 290 13.32 -3.86 2.98
N SER A 291 14.15 -3.69 4.01
CA SER A 291 14.99 -4.75 4.56
C SER A 291 14.95 -4.73 6.09
N CYS A 292 14.99 -5.90 6.73
CA CYS A 292 15.15 -5.96 8.18
C CYS A 292 16.59 -5.56 8.56
N ILE A 293 16.72 -4.81 9.64
CA ILE A 293 18.02 -4.47 10.24
C ILE A 293 18.80 -5.76 10.53
N GLN A 294 20.12 -5.73 10.40
CA GLN A 294 20.96 -6.88 10.74
C GLN A 294 20.67 -7.35 12.19
N GLY A 295 20.43 -8.65 12.35
CA GLY A 295 19.98 -9.24 13.63
C GLY A 295 18.46 -9.38 13.77
N PHE A 296 17.69 -8.93 12.78
CA PHE A 296 16.22 -9.05 12.74
C PHE A 296 15.75 -9.88 11.53
N GLU A 297 14.54 -10.40 11.62
CA GLU A 297 13.83 -11.14 10.58
C GLU A 297 12.35 -10.72 10.48
N PRO A 298 11.69 -10.89 9.32
CA PRO A 298 10.28 -10.51 9.17
C PRO A 298 9.39 -11.20 10.20
N ARG A 299 8.45 -10.47 10.81
CA ARG A 299 7.48 -11.09 11.74
C ARG A 299 6.57 -12.09 11.04
N SER A 300 6.33 -11.90 9.74
CA SER A 300 5.57 -12.82 8.89
C SER A 300 6.19 -12.91 7.50
N SER A 301 6.85 -14.02 7.20
CA SER A 301 7.51 -14.23 5.90
C SER A 301 6.53 -14.19 4.73
N GLY A 302 5.33 -14.77 4.89
CA GLY A 302 4.33 -14.80 3.82
C GLY A 302 3.82 -13.41 3.42
N HIS A 303 3.57 -12.52 4.39
CA HIS A 303 3.19 -11.14 4.10
C HIS A 303 4.36 -10.36 3.48
N TRP A 304 5.58 -10.56 4.01
CA TRP A 304 6.79 -9.91 3.50
C TRP A 304 7.09 -10.26 2.03
N GLU A 305 6.87 -11.52 1.63
CA GLU A 305 7.00 -11.97 0.23
C GLU A 305 5.97 -11.32 -0.71
N LEU A 306 4.83 -10.87 -0.18
CA LEU A 306 3.79 -10.14 -0.90
C LEU A 306 3.97 -8.61 -0.83
N SER A 307 5.14 -8.14 -0.36
CA SER A 307 5.42 -6.71 -0.11
C SER A 307 4.49 -6.04 0.92
N ASP A 308 3.88 -6.84 1.81
CA ASP A 308 3.17 -6.35 2.99
C ASP A 308 4.13 -6.32 4.17
N TYR A 309 4.71 -5.14 4.41
CA TYR A 309 5.71 -4.90 5.46
C TYR A 309 5.09 -4.40 6.77
N THR A 310 3.76 -4.32 6.87
CA THR A 310 3.05 -3.70 8.01
C THR A 310 3.41 -4.32 9.35
N ALA A 311 3.63 -5.63 9.39
CA ALA A 311 4.04 -6.36 10.60
C ALA A 311 5.48 -6.04 11.04
N GLY A 312 6.32 -5.49 10.16
CA GLY A 312 7.72 -5.20 10.42
C GLY A 312 8.57 -6.44 10.68
N CYS A 313 9.64 -6.24 11.44
CA CYS A 313 10.63 -7.25 11.80
C CYS A 313 10.65 -7.53 13.31
N ALA A 314 11.19 -8.68 13.70
CA ALA A 314 11.48 -9.08 15.07
C ALA A 314 12.94 -9.48 15.21
N ARG A 315 13.47 -9.40 16.43
CA ARG A 315 14.84 -9.86 16.71
C ARG A 315 14.95 -11.36 16.47
N LYS A 316 16.02 -11.78 15.78
CA LYS A 316 16.35 -13.22 15.61
C LYS A 316 16.70 -13.90 16.93
N THR A 317 17.23 -13.13 17.87
CA THR A 317 17.65 -13.63 19.18
C THR A 317 17.21 -12.62 20.25
N PRO A 318 16.51 -13.06 21.31
CA PRO A 318 16.13 -12.21 22.43
C PRO A 318 17.35 -11.57 23.10
N LEU A 319 17.17 -10.38 23.67
CA LEU A 319 18.24 -9.70 24.38
C LEU A 319 18.59 -10.46 25.66
N GLN A 320 19.87 -10.42 26.07
CA GLN A 320 20.30 -11.12 27.27
C GLN A 320 19.68 -10.54 28.52
N CYS A 321 19.51 -9.22 28.56
CA CYS A 321 18.97 -8.55 29.73
C CYS A 321 17.45 -8.79 29.93
N GLU A 322 16.75 -9.33 28.93
CA GLU A 322 15.36 -9.83 29.06
C GLU A 322 15.31 -11.23 29.72
N ASN A 323 16.45 -11.92 29.78
CA ASN A 323 16.57 -13.30 30.20
C ASN A 323 17.05 -13.38 31.66
N ASN A 324 16.12 -13.31 32.61
CA ASN A 324 16.39 -13.29 34.06
C ASN A 324 17.21 -14.49 34.61
N ASN A 325 17.42 -15.53 33.79
CA ASN A 325 18.03 -16.81 34.20
C ASN A 325 19.45 -17.05 33.66
N GLN A 326 20.08 -16.10 32.97
CA GLN A 326 21.44 -16.28 32.43
C GLN A 326 22.40 -15.17 32.88
N THR A 327 23.16 -15.43 33.94
CA THR A 327 24.35 -14.65 34.36
C THR A 327 25.61 -14.99 33.54
N THR A 328 25.49 -15.72 32.42
CA THR A 328 26.62 -16.27 31.64
C THR A 328 26.54 -15.98 30.14
N GLY A 329 25.63 -15.12 29.68
CA GLY A 329 25.58 -14.65 28.30
C GLY A 329 26.59 -13.53 28.02
N GLU A 330 27.09 -13.44 26.78
CA GLU A 330 27.86 -12.27 26.32
C GLU A 330 26.95 -11.02 26.36
N PRO A 331 27.46 -9.84 26.75
CA PRO A 331 26.63 -8.63 26.86
C PRO A 331 25.98 -8.28 25.51
N ASP A 332 24.81 -7.63 25.56
CA ASP A 332 24.15 -7.10 24.36
C ASP A 332 25.09 -6.11 23.64
N GLU A 333 25.11 -6.15 22.31
CA GLU A 333 25.97 -5.34 21.44
C GLU A 333 25.13 -4.37 20.60
N PHE A 334 25.80 -3.61 19.72
CA PHE A 334 25.17 -2.72 18.76
C PHE A 334 25.49 -3.14 17.33
N VAL A 335 24.48 -3.08 16.47
CA VAL A 335 24.68 -2.94 15.03
C VAL A 335 24.68 -1.45 14.69
N MET A 336 25.69 -1.01 13.95
CA MET A 336 25.77 0.35 13.42
C MET A 336 25.08 0.42 12.06
N LEU A 337 24.12 1.34 11.94
CA LEU A 337 23.48 1.75 10.70
C LEU A 337 24.03 3.12 10.33
N SER A 338 24.75 3.20 9.21
CA SER A 338 25.30 4.45 8.71
C SER A 338 24.39 5.11 7.68
N ASN A 339 24.49 6.44 7.62
CA ASN A 339 23.76 7.30 6.71
C ASN A 339 22.25 7.05 6.75
N VAL A 340 21.67 7.09 7.96
CA VAL A 340 20.22 6.89 8.14
C VAL A 340 19.53 8.15 8.65
N GLN A 341 18.27 8.27 8.26
CA GLN A 341 17.32 9.14 8.94
C GLN A 341 16.93 8.50 10.28
N LEU A 342 17.09 9.27 11.36
CA LEU A 342 16.81 8.80 12.72
C LEU A 342 15.29 8.75 13.00
N PRO A 343 14.82 7.79 13.81
CA PRO A 343 13.41 7.72 14.19
C PRO A 343 12.97 8.95 14.99
N VAL A 344 11.67 9.26 14.96
CA VAL A 344 11.09 10.36 15.74
C VAL A 344 11.10 10.07 17.25
N ASN A 345 10.93 11.12 18.06
CA ASN A 345 10.77 11.06 19.52
C ASN A 345 11.94 10.46 20.34
N PRO A 346 13.20 10.88 20.12
CA PRO A 346 14.30 10.49 21.00
C PRO A 346 14.20 11.11 22.40
N ILE A 347 14.69 10.38 23.40
CA ILE A 347 15.07 10.95 24.69
C ILE A 347 16.52 11.44 24.58
N SER A 348 16.74 12.75 24.67
CA SER A 348 18.05 13.35 24.49
C SER A 348 18.65 13.92 25.78
N PHE A 349 19.96 13.82 25.94
CA PHE A 349 20.73 14.42 27.04
C PHE A 349 22.18 14.67 26.61
N GLU A 350 22.85 15.58 27.31
CA GLU A 350 24.26 15.89 27.05
C GLU A 350 25.19 14.73 27.45
N SER A 351 26.11 14.39 26.57
CA SER A 351 27.13 13.37 26.79
C SER A 351 28.44 13.80 26.14
N ARG A 352 29.58 13.54 26.79
CA ARG A 352 30.87 14.06 26.30
C ARG A 352 31.44 13.22 25.15
N ILE A 353 31.18 11.92 25.18
CA ILE A 353 31.70 10.95 24.22
C ILE A 353 30.65 9.88 23.90
N ILE A 354 30.76 9.28 22.72
CA ILE A 354 29.84 8.24 22.26
C ILE A 354 29.77 7.02 23.20
N GLU A 355 30.86 6.67 23.89
CA GLU A 355 30.89 5.51 24.80
C GLU A 355 30.02 5.70 26.04
N GLU A 356 29.89 6.94 26.54
CA GLU A 356 28.94 7.27 27.61
C GLU A 356 27.49 7.10 27.11
N CYS A 357 27.22 7.54 25.88
CA CYS A 357 25.91 7.39 25.23
C CYS A 357 25.54 5.92 25.04
N LYS A 358 26.47 5.09 24.52
CA LYS A 358 26.28 3.64 24.35
C LYS A 358 26.06 2.95 25.69
N SER A 359 26.86 3.26 26.71
CA SER A 359 26.71 2.70 28.06
C SER A 359 25.34 3.05 28.67
N ALA A 360 24.90 4.30 28.50
CA ALA A 360 23.55 4.69 28.89
C ALA A 360 22.50 3.90 28.09
N CYS A 361 22.64 3.72 26.78
CA CYS A 361 21.68 2.92 26.01
C CYS A 361 21.60 1.46 26.50
N LEU A 362 22.74 0.83 26.81
CA LEU A 362 22.80 -0.54 27.33
C LEU A 362 22.26 -0.69 28.75
N SER A 363 22.26 0.37 29.57
CA SER A 363 21.90 0.28 30.99
C SER A 363 20.42 -0.03 31.26
N ASN A 364 19.55 0.07 30.26
CA ASN A 364 18.13 -0.26 30.38
C ASN A 364 17.66 -1.14 29.22
N CYS A 365 17.05 -2.27 29.55
CA CYS A 365 16.57 -3.26 28.57
C CYS A 365 15.57 -2.72 27.57
N SER A 366 14.67 -1.82 27.99
CA SER A 366 13.64 -1.25 27.13
C SER A 366 14.19 -0.31 26.06
N ARG A 367 15.45 0.16 26.20
CA ARG A 367 16.12 1.02 25.21
C ARG A 367 16.53 0.20 23.99
N THR A 368 16.16 0.65 22.81
CA THR A 368 16.32 -0.14 21.57
C THR A 368 17.43 0.36 20.65
N GLY A 369 17.81 1.63 20.77
CA GLY A 369 18.97 2.16 20.06
C GLY A 369 19.37 3.56 20.54
N CYS A 370 20.52 4.02 20.08
CA CYS A 370 21.02 5.36 20.37
C CYS A 370 21.78 5.98 19.19
N ALA A 371 21.83 7.30 19.16
CA ALA A 371 22.63 8.10 18.23
C ALA A 371 23.41 9.14 19.02
N PHE A 372 24.54 9.58 18.49
CA PHE A 372 25.38 10.60 19.10
C PHE A 372 25.73 11.66 18.06
N ASN A 373 25.51 12.93 18.39
CA ASN A 373 25.84 14.06 17.52
C ASN A 373 26.34 15.23 18.36
N ASP A 374 27.58 15.68 18.15
CA ASP A 374 28.19 16.88 18.74
C ASP A 374 27.79 17.13 20.21
N TYR A 375 28.11 16.17 21.08
CA TYR A 375 27.83 16.17 22.52
C TYR A 375 26.38 15.92 22.95
N ASN A 376 25.48 15.65 22.01
CA ASN A 376 24.11 15.24 22.31
C ASN A 376 23.94 13.74 22.08
N CYS A 377 23.55 13.03 23.14
CA CYS A 377 23.14 11.63 23.06
C CYS A 377 21.62 11.55 22.92
N SER A 378 21.14 10.80 21.95
CA SER A 378 19.72 10.51 21.73
C SER A 378 19.48 9.02 21.89
N ILE A 379 18.46 8.64 22.66
CA ILE A 379 18.10 7.25 22.97
C ILE A 379 16.63 7.00 22.63
N TRP A 380 16.34 5.85 22.04
CA TRP A 380 14.99 5.41 21.72
C TRP A 380 14.56 4.23 22.60
N ILE A 381 13.27 4.16 22.88
CA ILE A 381 12.62 3.10 23.66
C ILE A 381 11.48 2.54 22.81
N GLY A 382 11.35 1.21 22.79
CA GLY A 382 10.30 0.53 22.01
C GLY A 382 10.64 0.37 20.52
N ASP A 383 9.62 0.19 19.70
CA ASP A 383 9.76 -0.13 18.29
C ASP A 383 10.38 1.04 17.51
N LEU A 384 11.39 0.72 16.70
CA LEU A 384 12.05 1.69 15.83
C LEU A 384 11.28 1.76 14.51
N ILE A 385 10.72 2.92 14.20
CA ILE A 385 9.88 3.12 13.02
C ILE A 385 10.44 4.24 12.14
N ASN A 386 10.11 4.19 10.85
CA ASN A 386 10.51 5.20 9.86
C ASN A 386 12.03 5.35 9.68
N LEU A 387 12.76 4.24 9.80
CA LEU A 387 14.19 4.20 9.47
C LEU A 387 14.35 4.16 7.96
N GLN A 388 15.21 5.05 7.44
CA GLN A 388 15.49 5.15 6.02
C GLN A 388 16.99 5.34 5.80
N HIS A 389 17.56 4.64 4.83
CA HIS A 389 18.88 4.95 4.28
C HIS A 389 18.81 6.18 3.39
N LEU A 390 19.68 7.13 3.68
CA LEU A 390 19.86 8.36 2.93
C LEU A 390 21.08 8.23 2.02
N THR A 391 21.11 9.08 0.99
CA THR A 391 22.29 9.20 0.13
C THR A 391 23.44 9.88 0.86
N ASP A 392 24.68 9.58 0.48
CA ASP A 392 25.89 10.11 1.15
C ASP A 392 25.96 11.65 1.17
N ASP A 393 25.28 12.33 0.25
CA ASP A 393 25.24 13.80 0.16
C ASP A 393 24.22 14.45 1.12
N ASP A 394 23.41 13.67 1.83
CA ASP A 394 22.37 14.20 2.70
C ASP A 394 22.93 14.68 4.05
N HIS A 395 22.92 16.00 4.28
CA HIS A 395 23.41 16.61 5.51
C HIS A 395 22.61 16.23 6.77
N SER A 396 21.43 15.63 6.62
CA SER A 396 20.62 15.11 7.73
C SER A 396 21.00 13.68 8.14
N ALA A 397 21.84 13.00 7.35
CA ALA A 397 22.25 11.63 7.59
C ALA A 397 23.08 11.49 8.89
N ARG A 398 22.76 10.48 9.70
CA ARG A 398 23.43 10.21 10.98
C ARG A 398 23.72 8.72 11.12
N ASP A 399 24.69 8.40 11.98
CA ASP A 399 24.94 7.04 12.42
C ASP A 399 24.00 6.68 13.57
N PHE A 400 23.44 5.47 13.50
CA PHE A 400 22.51 4.94 14.50
C PHE A 400 22.94 3.56 15.00
N TYR A 401 22.94 3.38 16.32
CA TYR A 401 23.39 2.15 16.97
C TYR A 401 22.17 1.40 17.52
N VAL A 402 21.81 0.28 16.91
CA VAL A 402 20.66 -0.54 17.29
C VAL A 402 21.11 -1.70 18.17
N LYS A 403 20.48 -1.85 19.34
CA LYS A 403 20.84 -2.87 20.32
C LYS A 403 20.38 -4.26 19.87
N VAL A 404 21.32 -5.20 19.83
CA VAL A 404 21.12 -6.60 19.41
C VAL A 404 21.78 -7.57 20.40
N ALA A 405 21.32 -8.81 20.41
CA ALA A 405 22.01 -9.87 21.15
C ALA A 405 23.28 -10.29 20.40
N THR A 406 24.34 -10.60 21.14
CA THR A 406 25.56 -11.17 20.56
C THR A 406 25.26 -12.55 19.97
N PRO A 407 25.59 -12.83 18.70
CA PRO A 407 25.33 -14.13 18.11
C PRO A 407 26.11 -15.20 18.88
N MET A 408 25.43 -16.21 19.44
CA MET A 408 26.13 -17.35 20.05
C MET A 408 27.11 -17.93 19.03
N GLN A 409 28.40 -17.78 19.28
CA GLN A 409 29.43 -18.38 18.44
C GLN A 409 29.28 -19.90 18.51
N SER A 410 28.71 -20.49 17.46
CA SER A 410 28.86 -21.93 17.24
C SER A 410 30.37 -22.25 17.29
N PRO A 411 30.80 -23.30 18.02
CA PRO A 411 32.22 -23.55 18.22
C PRO A 411 32.87 -23.70 16.85
N LYS A 412 33.75 -22.75 16.50
CA LYS A 412 34.54 -22.80 15.26
C LYS A 412 35.18 -24.17 15.21
N ARG A 413 34.68 -25.06 14.34
CA ARG A 413 35.24 -26.39 14.14
C ARG A 413 36.71 -26.18 13.81
N ASN A 414 37.58 -26.51 14.77
CA ASN A 414 38.98 -26.11 14.74
C ASN A 414 39.65 -26.77 13.54
N LYS A 415 39.73 -26.04 12.41
CA LYS A 415 40.26 -26.53 11.13
C LYS A 415 41.67 -27.09 11.29
N ARG A 416 42.41 -26.65 12.32
CA ARG A 416 43.73 -27.14 12.70
C ARG A 416 43.70 -28.59 13.21
N LYS A 417 42.71 -29.00 13.99
CA LYS A 417 42.54 -30.39 14.44
C LYS A 417 42.17 -31.32 13.28
N LEU A 418 41.30 -30.85 12.36
CA LEU A 418 40.95 -31.62 11.15
C LEU A 418 42.16 -31.78 10.21
N TRP A 419 42.95 -30.72 10.01
CA TRP A 419 44.19 -30.77 9.23
C TRP A 419 45.22 -31.74 9.81
N ILE A 420 45.42 -31.76 11.13
CA ILE A 420 46.35 -32.70 11.78
C ILE A 420 45.90 -34.15 11.56
N ILE A 421 44.60 -34.44 11.66
CA ILE A 421 44.05 -35.79 11.41
C ILE A 421 44.27 -36.21 9.96
N VAL A 422 44.03 -35.31 8.99
CA VAL A 422 44.23 -35.59 7.56
C VAL A 422 45.71 -35.86 7.26
N VAL A 423 46.64 -35.06 7.81
CA VAL A 423 48.08 -35.27 7.61
C VAL A 423 48.54 -36.59 8.23
N LEU A 424 48.09 -36.93 9.45
CA LEU A 424 48.41 -38.21 10.07
C LEU A 424 47.87 -39.41 9.28
N ALA A 425 46.66 -39.30 8.74
CA ALA A 425 46.06 -40.36 7.90
C ALA A 425 46.84 -40.57 6.60
N ILE A 426 47.24 -39.49 5.91
CA ILE A 426 48.06 -39.56 4.68
C ILE A 426 49.45 -40.15 4.99
N SER A 427 50.03 -39.83 6.14
CA SER A 427 51.31 -40.38 6.58
C SER A 427 51.23 -41.89 6.79
N LEU A 428 50.17 -42.36 7.45
CA LEU A 428 49.93 -43.78 7.72
C LEU A 428 49.68 -44.58 6.44
N THR A 429 48.95 -44.03 5.46
CA THR A 429 48.72 -44.69 4.18
C THR A 429 49.96 -44.70 3.28
N ALA A 430 50.81 -43.69 3.35
CA ALA A 430 52.11 -43.68 2.66
C ALA A 430 53.08 -44.73 3.23
N ILE A 431 53.09 -44.91 4.56
CA ILE A 431 53.94 -45.93 5.22
C ILE A 431 53.43 -47.33 4.91
N SER A 432 52.11 -47.57 4.93
CA SER A 432 51.55 -48.89 4.60
C SER A 432 51.76 -49.27 3.14
N SER A 433 51.63 -48.31 2.21
CA SER A 433 51.91 -48.54 0.80
C SER A 433 53.40 -48.77 0.52
N ALA A 434 54.30 -48.04 1.18
CA ALA A 434 55.74 -48.29 1.08
C ALA A 434 56.13 -49.66 1.65
N ALA A 435 55.54 -50.09 2.77
CA ALA A 435 55.76 -51.41 3.35
C ALA A 435 55.21 -52.52 2.44
N PHE A 436 54.05 -52.32 1.81
CA PHE A 436 53.47 -53.27 0.86
C PHE A 436 54.32 -53.40 -0.41
N ILE A 437 54.83 -52.28 -0.93
CA ILE A 437 55.77 -52.29 -2.06
C ILE A 437 57.02 -53.06 -1.63
N TRP A 438 57.65 -52.73 -0.50
CA TRP A 438 58.85 -53.44 -0.05
C TRP A 438 58.64 -54.96 0.11
N TRP A 439 57.47 -55.38 0.62
CA TRP A 439 57.10 -56.79 0.73
C TRP A 439 56.89 -57.50 -0.62
N MET A 440 56.62 -56.77 -1.71
CA MET A 440 56.55 -57.35 -3.07
C MET A 440 57.93 -57.57 -3.70
N TRP A 441 58.99 -56.95 -3.18
CA TRP A 441 60.36 -57.02 -3.74
C TRP A 441 61.34 -57.84 -2.87
N VAL A 442 60.87 -58.42 -1.76
CA VAL A 442 61.56 -59.39 -0.90
C VAL A 442 60.82 -60.72 -1.00
#